data_AF-A0A5E5BYS8-F1
#
_entry.id   AF-A0A5E5BYS8-F1
#
_cell.length_a   1.000
_cell.length_b   1.000
_cell.length_c   1.000
_cell.angle_alpha   90.00
_cell.angle_beta   90.00
_cell.angle_gamma   90.00
#
_symmetry.space_group_name_H-M   'P 1'
#
loop_
_entity.id
_entity.type
_entity.pdbx_description
1 polymer ?
#
loop_
_entity_poly.entity_id
_entity_poly.type
_entity_poly.pdbx_seq_one_letter_code
_entity_poly.pdbx_strand_id
1 'polypeptide(L)'
;MAALTKTPSGTWKATIRRVGWPTAAKTFRTKRDAEDWARRTEDEMVRGVFIQRAPSERTTVASALERYAKEIVPTKKASTQRREQARVATLLAAFGKYSLAAVTPDLVGKFRDQRLAEGKANNTVRLELALLGHLFTVAIKEWHIGLTYNPVANVRKPSPGEGRDRRITHDEQTRL
;
A
#
# COMPACT_ATOMS: atom_id res chain seq x y z
N MET A 1 9.76 24.45 18.57
CA MET A 1 10.97 24.90 17.86
C MET A 1 11.76 23.67 17.45
N ALA A 2 12.06 23.56 16.16
CA ALA A 2 12.86 22.48 15.62
C ALA A 2 14.35 22.67 15.95
N ALA A 3 15.02 21.59 16.32
CA ALA A 3 16.46 21.53 16.44
C ALA A 3 17.07 21.08 15.11
N LEU A 4 18.02 21.86 14.57
CA LEU A 4 18.80 21.50 13.40
C LEU A 4 20.21 21.09 13.81
N THR A 5 20.67 19.93 13.37
CA THR A 5 22.00 19.42 13.67
C THR A 5 22.69 18.99 12.38
N LYS A 6 23.92 19.47 12.15
CA LYS A 6 24.76 19.00 11.04
C LYS A 6 25.34 17.63 11.40
N THR A 7 25.17 16.65 10.53
CA THR A 7 25.69 15.29 10.73
C THR A 7 27.15 15.20 10.30
N PRO A 8 27.91 14.20 10.79
CA PRO A 8 29.28 13.96 10.33
C PRO A 8 29.41 13.74 8.82
N SER A 9 28.35 13.22 8.19
CA SER A 9 28.24 13.03 6.73
C SER A 9 27.96 14.31 5.93
N GLY A 10 27.92 15.48 6.58
CA GLY A 10 27.67 16.77 5.93
C GLY A 10 26.20 17.10 5.64
N THR A 11 25.27 16.21 6.01
CA THR A 11 23.82 16.45 5.87
C THR A 11 23.24 17.20 7.09
N TRP A 12 22.02 17.71 6.97
CA TRP A 12 21.31 18.45 8.02
C TRP A 12 20.12 17.66 8.52
N LYS A 13 20.12 17.30 9.80
CA LYS A 13 18.99 16.64 10.47
C LYS A 13 18.14 17.68 11.17
N ALA A 14 16.87 17.78 10.81
CA ALA A 14 15.87 18.54 11.55
C ALA A 14 15.07 17.61 12.47
N THR A 15 14.90 18.02 13.73
CA THR A 15 14.14 17.28 14.76
C THR A 15 13.13 18.22 15.42
N ILE A 16 11.85 17.87 15.35
CA ILE A 16 10.75 18.64 15.96
C ILE A 16 10.26 17.86 17.17
N ARG A 17 10.30 18.51 18.33
CA ARG A 17 9.73 18.02 19.58
C ARG A 17 8.69 19.02 20.04
N ARG A 18 7.43 18.59 20.11
CA ARG A 18 6.30 19.41 20.56
C ARG A 18 5.42 18.58 21.48
N VAL A 19 5.00 19.18 22.59
CA VAL A 19 4.09 18.52 23.56
C VAL A 19 2.80 18.11 22.85
N GLY A 20 2.35 16.88 23.10
CA GLY A 20 1.15 16.30 22.48
C GLY A 20 1.35 15.74 21.07
N TRP A 21 2.56 15.82 20.50
CA TRP A 21 2.86 15.31 19.15
C TRP A 21 4.02 14.31 19.17
N PRO A 22 4.02 13.30 18.28
CA PRO A 22 5.16 12.41 18.11
C PRO A 22 6.38 13.20 17.61
N THR A 23 7.57 12.75 17.98
CA THR A 23 8.82 13.36 17.49
C THR A 23 8.94 13.14 15.98
N ALA A 24 8.99 14.23 15.22
CA ALA A 24 9.22 14.21 13.79
C ALA A 24 10.69 14.52 13.50
N ALA A 25 11.35 13.71 12.68
CA ALA A 25 12.71 13.96 12.25
C ALA A 25 12.92 13.59 10.79
N LYS A 26 13.67 14.41 10.06
CA LYS A 26 14.05 14.16 8.67
C LYS A 26 15.43 14.77 8.39
N THR A 27 16.17 14.16 7.46
CA THR A 27 17.53 14.56 7.09
C THR A 27 17.54 15.10 5.66
N PHE A 28 18.26 16.20 5.45
CA PHE A 28 18.32 16.97 4.20
C PHE A 28 19.76 17.23 3.79
N ARG A 29 19.98 17.54 2.51
CA ARG A 29 21.31 17.90 2.02
C ARG A 29 21.71 19.32 2.42
N THR A 30 20.76 20.26 2.43
CA THR A 30 21.02 21.67 2.77
C THR A 30 20.36 22.07 4.08
N LYS A 31 20.93 23.08 4.75
CA LYS A 31 20.33 23.65 5.97
C LYS A 31 18.98 24.29 5.67
N ARG A 32 18.89 24.99 4.55
CA ARG A 32 17.67 25.68 4.11
C ARG A 32 16.49 24.72 3.95
N ASP A 33 16.69 23.59 3.25
CA ASP A 33 15.63 22.59 3.10
C ASP A 33 15.16 22.03 4.45
N ALA A 34 16.10 21.86 5.40
CA ALA A 34 15.79 21.40 6.75
C ALA A 34 14.99 22.44 7.54
N GLU A 35 15.31 23.73 7.42
CA GLU A 35 14.58 24.85 8.03
C GLU A 35 13.17 24.99 7.44
N ASP A 36 13.05 24.94 6.11
CA ASP A 36 11.77 25.05 5.39
C ASP A 36 10.84 23.88 5.73
N TRP A 37 11.37 22.64 5.73
CA TRP A 37 10.61 21.47 6.16
C TRP A 37 10.18 21.56 7.62
N ALA A 38 11.07 22.01 8.50
CA ALA A 38 10.78 22.15 9.92
C ALA A 38 9.64 23.14 10.17
N ARG A 39 9.71 24.32 9.55
CA ARG A 39 8.70 25.36 9.66
C ARG A 39 7.34 24.88 9.16
N ARG A 40 7.30 24.26 7.97
CA ARG A 40 6.07 23.71 7.40
C ARG A 40 5.45 22.65 8.31
N THR A 41 6.27 21.75 8.85
CA THR A 41 5.80 20.67 9.71
C THR A 41 5.26 21.21 11.04
N GLU A 42 5.93 22.20 11.64
CA GLU A 42 5.42 22.86 12.85
C GLU A 42 4.08 23.57 12.59
N ASP A 43 3.93 24.24 11.46
CA ASP A 43 2.67 24.87 11.03
C ASP A 43 1.55 23.82 10.82
N GLU A 44 1.84 22.69 10.16
CA GLU A 44 0.90 21.56 10.04
C GLU A 44 0.47 21.03 11.42
N MET A 45 1.38 20.96 12.40
CA MET A 45 1.07 20.58 13.79
C MET A 45 0.24 21.65 14.51
N VAL A 46 0.49 22.95 14.27
CA VAL A 46 -0.33 24.03 14.86
C VAL A 46 -1.77 23.93 14.34
N ARG A 47 -1.93 23.70 13.04
CA ARG A 47 -3.24 23.63 12.38
C ARG A 47 -3.99 22.32 12.64
N GLY A 48 -3.35 21.34 13.30
CA GLY A 48 -3.95 20.03 13.56
C GLY A 48 -4.07 19.13 12.33
N VAL A 49 -3.35 19.42 11.24
CA VAL A 49 -3.38 18.65 9.98
C VAL A 49 -2.14 17.78 9.77
N PHE A 50 -1.24 17.75 10.76
CA PHE A 50 0.00 16.99 10.67
C PHE A 50 -0.27 15.48 10.59
N ILE A 51 0.31 14.86 9.57
CA ILE A 51 0.30 13.41 9.38
C ILE A 51 1.75 12.94 9.31
N GLN A 52 2.10 11.95 10.12
CA GLN A 52 3.43 11.36 10.10
C GLN A 52 3.59 10.46 8.87
N ARG A 53 4.04 11.02 7.74
CA ARG A 53 4.18 10.29 6.46
C ARG A 53 5.44 9.42 6.35
N ALA A 54 6.45 9.64 7.19
CA ALA A 54 7.73 8.94 7.09
C ALA A 54 7.62 7.39 7.04
N PRO A 55 6.72 6.72 7.81
CA PRO A 55 6.53 5.28 7.70
C PRO A 55 6.04 4.85 6.30
N SER A 56 5.07 5.55 5.71
CA SER A 56 4.58 5.26 4.35
C SER A 56 5.63 5.50 3.25
N GLU A 57 6.52 6.49 3.43
CA GLU A 57 7.63 6.77 2.49
C GLU A 57 8.71 5.69 2.55
N ARG A 58 8.96 5.11 3.72
CA ARG A 58 10.02 4.10 3.95
C ARG A 58 9.56 2.67 3.71
N THR A 59 8.28 2.38 3.94
CA THR A 59 7.75 1.02 3.83
C THR A 59 7.48 0.70 2.37
N THR A 60 8.18 -0.29 1.83
CA THR A 60 7.93 -0.80 0.48
C THR A 60 6.69 -1.67 0.45
N VAL A 61 6.06 -1.80 -0.72
CA VAL A 61 4.97 -2.76 -0.93
C VAL A 61 5.45 -4.19 -0.67
N ALA A 62 6.72 -4.50 -0.96
CA ALA A 62 7.28 -5.82 -0.66
C ALA A 62 7.29 -6.11 0.85
N SER A 63 7.85 -5.20 1.66
CA SER A 63 7.86 -5.34 3.12
C SER A 63 6.44 -5.37 3.68
N ALA A 64 5.53 -4.59 3.09
CA ALA A 64 4.12 -4.57 3.48
C ALA A 64 3.43 -5.90 3.20
N LEU A 65 3.63 -6.49 2.02
CA LEU A 65 3.09 -7.80 1.65
C LEU A 65 3.65 -8.93 2.52
N GLU A 66 4.93 -8.85 2.89
CA GLU A 66 5.53 -9.81 3.82
C GLU A 66 4.87 -9.74 5.19
N ARG A 67 4.70 -8.52 5.73
CA ARG A 67 3.98 -8.30 6.98
C ARG A 67 2.53 -8.79 6.89
N TYR A 68 1.85 -8.48 5.79
CA TYR A 68 0.48 -8.93 5.52
C TYR A 68 0.36 -10.45 5.49
N ALA A 69 1.34 -11.14 4.89
CA ALA A 69 1.38 -12.59 4.85
C ALA A 69 1.55 -13.23 6.24
N LYS A 70 2.22 -12.55 7.17
CA LYS A 70 2.41 -13.02 8.55
C LYS A 70 1.19 -12.73 9.43
N GLU A 71 0.58 -11.56 9.29
CA GLU A 71 -0.49 -11.11 10.20
C GLU A 71 -1.90 -11.46 9.72
N ILE A 72 -2.15 -11.41 8.41
CA ILE A 72 -3.52 -11.44 7.85
C ILE A 72 -3.83 -12.74 7.12
N VAL A 73 -2.87 -13.33 6.41
CA VAL A 73 -3.12 -14.59 5.68
C VAL A 73 -3.52 -15.74 6.62
N PRO A 74 -2.90 -15.94 7.81
CA PRO A 74 -3.27 -17.05 8.70
C PRO A 74 -4.72 -17.01 9.21
N THR A 75 -5.34 -15.82 9.28
CA THR A 75 -6.72 -15.67 9.75
C THR A 75 -7.75 -16.08 8.69
N LYS A 76 -7.32 -16.28 7.44
CA LYS A 76 -8.19 -16.69 6.33
C LYS A 76 -8.31 -18.21 6.23
N LYS A 77 -9.38 -18.68 5.58
CA LYS A 77 -9.57 -20.11 5.26
C LYS A 77 -8.36 -20.67 4.50
N ALA A 78 -7.91 -21.88 4.81
CA ALA A 78 -6.72 -22.50 4.21
C ALA A 78 -6.72 -22.53 2.67
N SER A 79 -7.89 -22.75 2.06
CA SER A 79 -8.06 -22.69 0.60
C SER A 79 -7.78 -21.30 0.01
N THR A 80 -8.07 -20.24 0.78
CA THR A 80 -7.81 -18.85 0.40
C THR A 80 -6.34 -18.52 0.57
N GLN A 81 -5.68 -19.01 1.63
CA GLN A 81 -4.25 -18.80 1.87
C GLN A 81 -3.40 -19.24 0.68
N ARG A 82 -3.60 -20.49 0.20
CA ARG A 82 -2.87 -21.01 -0.97
C ARG A 82 -3.08 -20.16 -2.22
N ARG A 83 -4.32 -19.71 -2.46
CA ARG A 83 -4.66 -18.88 -3.62
C ARG A 83 -4.08 -17.47 -3.53
N GLU A 84 -3.83 -16.95 -2.33
CA GLU A 84 -3.23 -15.62 -2.15
C GLU A 84 -1.74 -15.61 -2.45
N GLN A 85 -1.02 -16.70 -2.25
CA GLN A 85 0.42 -16.75 -2.56
C GLN A 85 0.72 -16.37 -4.01
N ALA A 86 -0.05 -16.90 -4.98
CA ALA A 86 0.09 -16.54 -6.38
C ALA A 86 -0.18 -15.06 -6.65
N ARG A 87 -1.19 -14.48 -5.98
CA ARG A 87 -1.53 -13.05 -6.11
C ARG A 87 -0.47 -12.15 -5.48
N VAL A 88 0.07 -12.54 -4.32
CA VAL A 88 1.17 -11.84 -3.66
C VAL A 88 2.40 -11.82 -4.57
N ALA A 89 2.74 -12.93 -5.22
CA ALA A 89 3.85 -12.98 -6.18
C ALA A 89 3.64 -12.01 -7.36
N THR A 90 2.44 -11.97 -7.95
CA THR A 90 2.12 -11.00 -9.01
C THR A 90 2.29 -9.56 -8.53
N LEU A 91 1.77 -9.24 -7.34
CA LEU A 91 1.84 -7.88 -6.79
C LEU A 91 3.26 -7.50 -6.36
N LEU A 92 4.07 -8.45 -5.89
CA LEU A 92 5.49 -8.23 -5.61
C LEU A 92 6.25 -7.86 -6.89
N ALA A 93 6.00 -8.57 -7.98
CA ALA A 93 6.64 -8.29 -9.27
C ALA A 93 6.27 -6.89 -9.79
N ALA A 94 4.99 -6.50 -9.67
CA ALA A 94 4.50 -5.23 -10.18
C ALA A 94 4.84 -4.02 -9.28
N PHE A 95 4.70 -4.18 -7.95
CA PHE A 95 4.72 -3.06 -7.01
C PHE A 95 5.84 -3.13 -5.96
N GLY A 96 6.54 -4.25 -5.83
CA GLY A 96 7.42 -4.51 -4.68
C GLY A 96 8.49 -3.46 -4.42
N LYS A 97 8.98 -2.78 -5.47
CA LYS A 97 10.01 -1.73 -5.40
C LYS A 97 9.46 -0.37 -4.97
N TYR A 98 8.16 -0.13 -5.06
CA TYR A 98 7.55 1.14 -4.68
C TYR A 98 7.36 1.23 -3.18
N SER A 99 7.54 2.43 -2.62
CA SER A 99 7.02 2.73 -1.29
C SER A 99 5.49 2.76 -1.33
N LEU A 100 4.85 2.50 -0.19
CA LEU A 100 3.38 2.56 -0.11
C LEU A 100 2.85 3.97 -0.45
N ALA A 101 3.60 5.02 -0.12
CA ALA A 101 3.26 6.41 -0.49
C ALA A 101 3.36 6.69 -2.00
N ALA A 102 4.19 5.93 -2.74
CA ALA A 102 4.41 6.14 -4.17
C ALA A 102 3.37 5.44 -5.06
N VAL A 103 2.55 4.52 -4.52
CA VAL A 103 1.52 3.82 -5.29
C VAL A 103 0.33 4.75 -5.52
N THR A 104 0.10 5.11 -6.78
CA THR A 104 -0.99 5.99 -7.20
C THR A 104 -2.12 5.21 -7.88
N PRO A 105 -3.35 5.76 -7.96
CA PRO A 105 -4.43 5.17 -8.73
C PRO A 105 -4.07 4.93 -10.21
N ASP A 106 -3.25 5.80 -10.80
CA ASP A 106 -2.75 5.65 -12.18
C ASP A 106 -1.88 4.38 -12.34
N LEU A 107 -0.93 4.15 -11.42
CA LEU A 107 -0.11 2.93 -11.43
C LEU A 107 -0.97 1.67 -11.27
N VAL A 108 -1.98 1.72 -10.41
CA VAL A 108 -2.92 0.61 -10.20
C VAL A 108 -3.79 0.39 -11.45
N GLY A 109 -4.22 1.45 -12.12
CA GLY A 109 -4.95 1.39 -13.40
C GLY A 109 -4.12 0.76 -14.51
N LYS A 110 -2.86 1.21 -14.68
CA LYS A 110 -1.90 0.62 -15.63
C LYS A 110 -1.67 -0.87 -15.37
N PHE A 111 -1.50 -1.25 -14.11
CA PHE A 111 -1.41 -2.66 -13.73
C PHE A 111 -2.65 -3.44 -14.15
N ARG A 112 -3.86 -2.94 -13.85
CA ARG A 112 -5.12 -3.58 -14.28
C ARG A 112 -5.14 -3.80 -15.80
N ASP A 113 -4.83 -2.76 -16.57
CA ASP A 113 -4.92 -2.79 -18.03
C ASP A 113 -3.87 -3.72 -18.63
N GLN A 114 -2.65 -3.73 -18.08
CA GLN A 114 -1.61 -4.67 -18.46
C GLN A 114 -2.05 -6.12 -18.21
N ARG A 115 -2.64 -6.43 -17.05
CA ARG A 115 -3.10 -7.79 -16.72
C ARG A 115 -4.23 -8.26 -17.65
N LEU A 116 -5.10 -7.36 -18.08
CA LEU A 116 -6.12 -7.65 -19.08
C LEU A 116 -5.52 -7.89 -20.47
N ALA A 117 -4.55 -7.08 -20.88
CA ALA A 117 -3.82 -7.26 -22.14
C ALA A 117 -3.05 -8.60 -22.20
N GLU A 118 -2.58 -9.09 -21.06
CA GLU A 118 -1.98 -10.42 -20.89
C GLU A 118 -3.01 -11.59 -20.95
N GLY A 119 -4.28 -11.29 -21.24
CA GLY A 119 -5.34 -12.29 -21.38
C GLY A 119 -5.81 -12.89 -20.06
N LYS A 120 -5.56 -12.24 -18.91
CA LYS A 120 -6.05 -12.74 -17.62
C LYS A 120 -7.55 -12.53 -17.49
N ALA A 121 -8.24 -13.55 -16.96
CA ALA A 121 -9.67 -13.47 -16.69
C ALA A 121 -9.98 -12.29 -15.74
N ASN A 122 -11.09 -11.59 -15.99
CA ASN A 122 -11.52 -10.43 -15.21
C ASN A 122 -11.55 -10.71 -13.71
N ASN A 123 -12.03 -11.89 -13.31
CA ASN A 123 -12.08 -12.26 -11.89
C ASN A 123 -10.69 -12.39 -11.25
N THR A 124 -9.68 -12.83 -12.00
CA THR A 124 -8.29 -12.90 -11.52
C THR A 124 -7.77 -11.50 -11.21
N VAL A 125 -7.92 -10.57 -12.16
CA VAL A 125 -7.49 -9.17 -11.99
C VAL A 125 -8.24 -8.51 -10.83
N ARG A 126 -9.55 -8.76 -10.71
CA ARG A 126 -10.36 -8.27 -9.57
C ARG A 126 -9.85 -8.76 -8.22
N LEU A 127 -9.43 -10.03 -8.13
CA LEU A 127 -8.91 -10.61 -6.89
C LEU A 127 -7.49 -10.10 -6.55
N GLU A 128 -6.65 -9.87 -7.56
CA GLU A 128 -5.35 -9.19 -7.38
C GLU A 128 -5.55 -7.77 -6.82
N LEU A 129 -6.45 -6.99 -7.44
CA LEU A 129 -6.82 -5.66 -6.95
C LEU A 129 -7.48 -5.71 -5.56
N ALA A 130 -8.28 -6.73 -5.25
CA ALA A 130 -8.90 -6.87 -3.93
C ALA A 130 -7.85 -7.11 -2.84
N LEU A 131 -6.84 -7.93 -3.10
CA LEU A 131 -5.73 -8.16 -2.16
C LEU A 131 -4.94 -6.87 -1.95
N LEU A 132 -4.54 -6.20 -3.03
CA LEU A 132 -3.82 -4.92 -2.94
C LEU A 132 -4.65 -3.87 -2.19
N GLY A 133 -5.94 -3.76 -2.50
CA GLY A 133 -6.86 -2.86 -1.80
C GLY A 133 -6.94 -3.17 -0.31
N HIS A 134 -7.05 -4.44 0.07
CA HIS A 134 -7.08 -4.82 1.48
C HIS A 134 -5.75 -4.55 2.19
N LEU A 135 -4.61 -4.75 1.52
CA LEU A 135 -3.30 -4.36 2.06
C LEU A 135 -3.27 -2.89 2.45
N PHE A 136 -3.69 -2.00 1.55
CA PHE A 136 -3.76 -0.56 1.82
C PHE A 136 -4.75 -0.22 2.94
N THR A 137 -5.88 -0.90 3.01
CA THR A 137 -6.85 -0.71 4.12
C THR A 137 -6.25 -1.09 5.47
N VAL A 138 -5.56 -2.24 5.57
CA VAL A 138 -4.87 -2.66 6.80
C VAL A 138 -3.74 -1.69 7.14
N ALA A 139 -2.96 -1.27 6.15
CA ALA A 139 -1.88 -0.32 6.36
C ALA A 139 -2.37 1.02 6.95
N ILE A 140 -3.54 1.50 6.48
CA ILE A 140 -4.17 2.73 6.99
C ILE A 140 -4.75 2.50 8.39
N LYS A 141 -5.58 1.46 8.55
CA LYS A 141 -6.42 1.28 9.75
C LYS A 141 -5.71 0.63 10.94
N GLU A 142 -4.82 -0.32 10.66
CA GLU A 142 -4.20 -1.15 11.70
C GLU A 142 -2.75 -0.71 11.93
N TRP A 143 -2.01 -0.47 10.84
CA TRP A 143 -0.59 -0.12 10.95
C TRP A 143 -0.31 1.37 11.09
N HIS A 144 -1.33 2.22 10.87
CA HIS A 144 -1.27 3.67 11.06
C HIS A 144 -0.05 4.32 10.39
N ILE A 145 0.35 3.85 9.20
CA ILE A 145 1.63 4.23 8.58
C ILE A 145 1.65 5.62 7.91
N GLY A 146 0.63 6.45 8.17
CA GLY A 146 0.55 7.81 7.62
C GLY A 146 0.06 7.90 6.18
N LEU A 147 -0.64 6.87 5.70
CA LEU A 147 -1.43 6.95 4.47
C LEU A 147 -2.81 7.53 4.76
N THR A 148 -3.29 8.42 3.89
CA THR A 148 -4.60 9.08 4.06
C THR A 148 -5.70 8.46 3.21
N TYR A 149 -5.35 7.74 2.14
CA TYR A 149 -6.32 7.14 1.24
C TYR A 149 -5.79 5.84 0.63
N ASN A 150 -6.72 4.99 0.19
CA ASN A 150 -6.41 3.75 -0.51
C ASN A 150 -6.39 4.01 -2.03
N PRO A 151 -5.25 3.87 -2.72
CA PRO A 151 -5.16 4.17 -4.16
C PRO A 151 -6.02 3.23 -5.01
N VAL A 152 -6.33 2.03 -4.53
CA VAL A 152 -7.16 1.05 -5.26
C VAL A 152 -8.65 1.42 -5.21
N ALA A 153 -9.10 2.17 -4.20
CA ALA A 153 -10.51 2.53 -4.05
C ALA A 153 -11.01 3.41 -5.22
N ASN A 154 -10.13 4.20 -5.82
CA ASN A 154 -10.44 5.10 -6.93
C ASN A 154 -10.22 4.47 -8.32
N VAL A 155 -9.99 3.15 -8.38
CA VAL A 155 -9.76 2.44 -9.65
C VAL A 155 -10.98 1.61 -10.02
N ARG A 156 -11.54 1.88 -11.21
CA ARG A 156 -12.63 1.07 -11.77
C ARG A 156 -12.15 -0.37 -11.98
N LYS A 157 -12.85 -1.32 -11.37
CA LYS A 157 -12.56 -2.76 -11.52
C LYS A 157 -13.18 -3.28 -12.82
N PRO A 158 -12.57 -4.28 -13.47
CA PRO A 158 -13.20 -4.96 -14.61
C PRO A 158 -14.56 -5.52 -14.24
N SER A 159 -15.50 -5.54 -15.19
CA SER A 159 -16.80 -6.19 -14.99
C SER A 159 -16.59 -7.67 -14.62
N PRO A 160 -17.36 -8.21 -13.66
CA PRO A 160 -17.37 -9.65 -13.44
C PRO A 160 -17.63 -10.37 -14.77
N GLY A 161 -16.88 -11.42 -15.07
CA GLY A 161 -17.21 -12.26 -16.22
C GLY A 161 -18.53 -13.00 -15.99
N GLU A 162 -19.13 -13.54 -17.06
CA GLU A 162 -20.31 -14.39 -16.94
C GLU A 162 -20.06 -15.54 -15.95
N GLY A 163 -21.03 -15.75 -15.07
CA GLY A 163 -21.02 -16.87 -14.15
C GLY A 163 -21.02 -18.19 -14.92
N ARG A 164 -20.44 -19.24 -14.32
CA ARG A 164 -20.62 -20.58 -14.85
C ARG A 164 -21.98 -21.10 -14.38
N ASP A 165 -22.98 -21.02 -15.23
CA ASP A 165 -24.34 -21.48 -14.94
C ASP A 165 -24.60 -22.93 -15.39
N ARG A 166 -23.61 -23.60 -16.00
CA ARG A 166 -23.72 -25.01 -16.38
C ARG A 166 -23.80 -25.88 -15.12
N ARG A 167 -24.98 -26.45 -14.89
CA ARG A 167 -25.21 -27.54 -13.93
C ARG A 167 -24.96 -28.87 -14.60
N ILE A 168 -24.56 -29.87 -13.80
CA ILE A 168 -24.47 -31.23 -14.29
C ILE A 168 -25.89 -31.74 -14.60
N THR A 169 -26.06 -32.35 -15.76
CA THR A 169 -27.31 -33.02 -16.11
C THR A 169 -27.36 -34.40 -15.47
N HIS A 170 -28.56 -34.97 -15.33
CA HIS A 170 -28.75 -36.30 -14.75
C HIS A 170 -27.94 -37.37 -15.50
N ASP A 171 -27.95 -37.31 -16.84
CA ASP A 171 -27.21 -38.25 -17.70
C ASP A 171 -25.69 -38.12 -17.60
N GLU A 172 -25.18 -36.93 -17.26
CA GLU A 172 -23.75 -36.70 -17.00
C GLU A 172 -23.36 -37.20 -15.61
N GLN A 173 -24.26 -37.12 -14.63
CA GLN A 173 -24.05 -37.66 -13.29
C GLN A 173 -23.97 -39.19 -13.30
N THR A 174 -24.80 -39.87 -14.11
CA THR A 174 -24.80 -41.34 -14.22
C THR A 174 -23.57 -41.90 -14.95
N ARG A 175 -22.83 -41.04 -15.69
CA ARG A 175 -21.64 -41.43 -16.47
C ARG A 175 -20.29 -41.13 -15.77
N LEU A 176 -20.30 -40.49 -14.60
CA LEU A 176 -19.11 -40.19 -13.78
C LEU A 176 -18.87 -41.25 -12.71
#